data_AF-A0A0J7K9B6-F1
#
_entry.id   AF-A0A0J7K9B6-F1
#
_cell.length_a   1.000
_cell.length_b   1.000
_cell.length_c   1.000
_cell.angle_alpha   90.00
_cell.angle_beta   90.00
_cell.angle_gamma   90.00
#
_symmetry.space_group_name_H-M   'P 1'
#
loop_
_entity.id
_entity.type
_entity.pdbx_description
1 polymer ?
#
loop_
_entity_poly.entity_id
_entity_poly.type
_entity_poly.pdbx_seq_one_letter_code
_entity_poly.pdbx_strand_id
1 'polypeptide(L)'
;MRLEIVSAADFLVHLLRLQAGQLSERQLEMFKSSLTEVLRHRYRDHWFPDRPNRGSGYRCIRINGKMDPVIAQAGANVGLLPTVLHSLFPSELTMWIDPSEVSYRIGENGSICVLYERTEPEIPEEISSSQQHHHHQQHQHQHHHQHQSQQAPILPPPPPQQLQQQQQQFESCKDSLLLEHPQFSEQIAAYVSS
;
A
#
# COMPACT_ATOMS: atom_id res chain seq x y z
N MET A 1 -3.46 9.25 -8.40
CA MET A 1 -2.30 8.82 -9.21
C MET A 1 -1.01 9.59 -8.90
N ARG A 2 -1.00 10.94 -8.92
CA ARG A 2 0.25 11.70 -8.76
C ARG A 2 0.96 11.43 -7.43
N LEU A 3 0.23 11.49 -6.31
CA LEU A 3 0.83 11.31 -4.99
C LEU A 3 1.36 9.88 -4.82
N GLU A 4 0.59 8.90 -5.28
CA GLU A 4 0.92 7.48 -5.25
C GLU A 4 2.20 7.19 -6.04
N ILE A 5 2.33 7.73 -7.25
CA ILE A 5 3.55 7.59 -8.06
C ILE A 5 4.74 8.27 -7.38
N VAL A 6 4.57 9.48 -6.83
CA VAL A 6 5.67 10.21 -6.17
C VAL A 6 6.14 9.45 -4.94
N SER A 7 5.23 8.97 -4.09
CA SER A 7 5.55 8.16 -2.90
C SER A 7 6.33 6.90 -3.30
N ALA A 8 5.87 6.17 -4.32
CA ALA A 8 6.56 4.99 -4.83
C ALA A 8 7.97 5.32 -5.36
N ALA A 9 8.12 6.38 -6.15
CA ALA A 9 9.40 6.79 -6.71
C ALA A 9 10.38 7.23 -5.61
N ASP A 10 9.90 7.97 -4.61
CA ASP A 10 10.70 8.40 -3.45
C ASP A 10 11.21 7.20 -2.64
N PHE A 11 10.36 6.21 -2.38
CA PHE A 11 10.77 4.99 -1.70
C PHE A 11 11.83 4.21 -2.48
N LEU A 12 11.64 4.03 -3.79
CA LEU A 12 12.61 3.34 -4.63
C LEU A 12 13.96 4.07 -4.69
N VAL A 13 13.95 5.40 -4.77
CA VAL A 13 15.16 6.23 -4.70
C VAL A 13 15.81 6.13 -3.33
N HIS A 14 15.02 6.08 -2.26
CA HIS A 14 15.54 5.87 -0.91
C HIS A 14 16.27 4.53 -0.78
N LEU A 15 15.71 3.43 -1.31
CA LEU A 15 16.39 2.14 -1.34
C LEU A 15 17.74 2.20 -2.06
N LEU A 16 17.80 2.91 -3.20
CA LEU A 16 19.05 3.13 -3.92
C LEU A 16 20.05 3.99 -3.13
N ARG A 17 19.57 5.00 -2.41
CA ARG A 17 20.40 5.88 -1.57
C ARG A 17 21.04 5.13 -0.41
N LEU A 18 20.36 4.13 0.16
CA LEU A 18 20.90 3.29 1.23
C LEU A 18 22.12 2.46 0.78
N GLN A 19 22.30 2.25 -0.54
CA GLN A 19 23.46 1.55 -1.07
C GLN A 19 24.66 2.51 -1.14
N ALA A 20 25.45 2.50 -0.06
CA ALA A 20 26.51 3.48 0.20
C ALA A 20 27.43 3.72 -1.01
N GLY A 21 27.39 4.96 -1.53
CA GLY A 21 28.34 5.49 -2.50
C GLY A 21 28.20 4.99 -3.94
N GLN A 22 27.15 4.24 -4.28
CA GLN A 22 27.00 3.66 -5.62
C GLN A 22 26.42 4.65 -6.64
N LEU A 23 25.53 5.55 -6.20
CA LEU A 23 24.90 6.57 -7.04
C LEU A 23 25.01 7.94 -6.39
N SER A 24 25.30 8.97 -7.20
CA SER A 24 25.28 10.37 -6.76
C SER A 24 23.85 10.90 -6.60
N GLU A 25 23.65 11.92 -5.76
CA GLU A 25 22.34 12.59 -5.60
C GLU A 25 21.77 13.10 -6.93
N ARG A 26 22.63 13.55 -7.85
CA ARG A 26 22.21 13.93 -9.20
C ARG A 26 21.66 12.74 -9.99
N GLN A 27 22.31 11.57 -9.92
CA GLN A 27 21.81 10.36 -10.58
C GLN A 27 20.49 9.90 -9.97
N LEU A 28 20.37 9.97 -8.64
CA LEU A 28 19.13 9.64 -7.93
C LEU A 28 17.98 10.55 -8.36
N GLU A 29 18.20 11.86 -8.45
CA GLU A 29 17.17 12.82 -8.88
C GLU A 29 16.78 12.63 -10.36
N MET A 30 17.75 12.40 -11.24
CA MET A 30 17.47 12.08 -12.65
C MET A 30 16.65 10.79 -12.76
N PHE A 31 17.04 9.74 -12.02
CA PHE A 31 16.32 8.48 -12.00
C PHE A 31 14.89 8.65 -11.46
N LYS A 32 14.70 9.38 -10.35
CA LYS A 32 13.38 9.73 -9.79
C LYS A 32 12.48 10.38 -10.83
N SER A 33 13.00 11.40 -11.50
CA SER A 33 12.29 12.14 -12.54
C SER A 33 11.90 11.23 -13.71
N SER A 34 12.82 10.39 -14.17
CA SER A 34 12.55 9.44 -15.26
C SER A 34 11.50 8.39 -14.87
N LEU A 35 11.64 7.80 -13.68
CA LEU A 35 10.72 6.80 -13.15
C LEU A 35 9.29 7.34 -13.02
N THR A 36 9.17 8.55 -12.48
CA THR A 36 7.88 9.24 -12.35
C THR A 36 7.18 9.39 -13.71
N GLU A 37 7.92 9.79 -14.75
CA GLU A 37 7.36 9.96 -16.09
C GLU A 37 6.99 8.63 -16.75
N VAL A 38 7.83 7.60 -16.63
CA VAL A 38 7.53 6.25 -17.16
C VAL A 38 6.28 5.67 -16.50
N LEU A 39 6.15 5.77 -15.17
CA LEU A 39 4.97 5.32 -14.44
C LEU A 39 3.72 6.08 -14.86
N ARG A 40 3.80 7.41 -14.93
CA ARG A 40 2.68 8.27 -15.34
C ARG A 40 2.16 7.89 -16.73
N HIS A 41 3.06 7.64 -17.67
CA HIS A 41 2.68 7.24 -19.02
C HIS A 41 2.08 5.84 -19.04
N ARG A 42 2.70 4.89 -18.35
CA ARG A 42 2.28 3.48 -18.32
C ARG A 42 0.89 3.30 -17.69
N TYR A 43 0.57 4.07 -16.66
CA TYR A 43 -0.65 3.90 -15.86
C TYR A 43 -1.86 4.68 -16.39
N ARG A 44 -1.67 5.59 -17.35
CA ARG A 44 -2.71 6.51 -17.84
C ARG A 44 -4.04 5.82 -18.15
N ASP A 45 -4.00 4.71 -18.89
CA ASP A 45 -5.20 4.00 -19.34
C ASP A 45 -5.55 2.79 -18.43
N HIS A 46 -4.82 2.65 -17.32
CA HIS A 46 -4.94 1.56 -16.35
C HIS A 46 -5.11 2.08 -14.92
N TRP A 47 -5.68 3.28 -14.73
CA TRP A 47 -5.92 3.88 -13.43
C TRP A 47 -7.43 4.04 -13.18
N PHE A 48 -7.98 3.31 -12.23
CA PHE A 48 -9.43 3.26 -11.98
C PHE A 48 -9.74 3.60 -10.51
N PRO A 49 -9.91 4.89 -10.13
CA PRO A 49 -10.17 5.29 -8.76
C PRO A 49 -11.38 4.59 -8.11
N ASP A 50 -12.46 4.39 -8.87
CA ASP A 50 -13.67 3.73 -8.36
C ASP A 50 -13.51 2.21 -8.17
N ARG A 51 -12.44 1.63 -8.72
CA ARG A 51 -12.10 0.20 -8.61
C ARG A 51 -10.59 0.03 -8.43
N PRO A 52 -10.02 0.39 -7.26
CA PRO A 52 -8.57 0.46 -7.08
C PRO A 52 -7.82 -0.81 -7.50
N ASN A 53 -8.38 -1.98 -7.16
CA ASN A 53 -7.80 -3.28 -7.49
C ASN A 53 -7.79 -3.61 -9.00
N ARG A 54 -8.62 -2.94 -9.81
CA ARG A 54 -8.65 -3.16 -11.26
C ARG A 54 -7.32 -2.69 -11.85
N GLY A 55 -6.59 -3.61 -12.47
CA GLY A 55 -5.29 -3.32 -13.08
C GLY A 55 -4.12 -3.26 -12.09
N SER A 56 -4.32 -3.57 -10.80
CA SER A 56 -3.24 -3.56 -9.80
C SER A 56 -2.06 -4.44 -10.23
N GLY A 57 -2.30 -5.66 -10.72
CA GLY A 57 -1.24 -6.53 -11.24
C GLY A 57 -0.46 -5.94 -12.44
N TYR A 58 -1.06 -5.08 -13.26
CA TYR A 58 -0.38 -4.40 -14.37
C TYR A 58 0.50 -3.23 -13.88
N ARG A 59 0.07 -2.57 -12.80
CA ARG A 59 0.78 -1.47 -12.11
C ARG A 59 1.75 -1.96 -11.04
N CYS A 60 1.78 -3.26 -10.76
CA CYS A 60 2.73 -3.84 -9.83
C CYS A 60 4.15 -3.69 -10.37
N ILE A 61 5.05 -3.20 -9.52
CA ILE A 61 6.50 -3.26 -9.75
C ILE A 61 7.02 -4.51 -9.07
N ARG A 62 7.73 -5.38 -9.79
CA ARG A 62 8.27 -6.62 -9.22
C ARG A 62 9.72 -6.88 -9.62
N ILE A 63 10.57 -7.04 -8.61
CA ILE A 63 11.93 -7.55 -8.73
C ILE A 63 11.95 -8.93 -8.08
N ASN A 64 12.21 -9.97 -8.86
CA ASN A 64 12.44 -11.35 -8.39
C ASN A 64 13.21 -12.10 -9.48
N GLY A 65 14.52 -12.28 -9.27
CA GLY A 65 15.45 -12.88 -10.25
C GLY A 65 15.65 -12.08 -11.55
N LYS A 66 14.74 -11.15 -11.87
CA LYS A 66 14.76 -10.24 -13.00
C LYS A 66 14.33 -8.85 -12.55
N MET A 67 14.90 -7.83 -13.19
CA MET A 67 14.53 -6.43 -12.97
C MET A 67 13.16 -6.13 -13.58
N ASP A 68 12.36 -5.32 -12.89
CA ASP A 68 11.11 -4.81 -13.42
C ASP A 68 11.37 -3.95 -14.69
N PRO A 69 10.64 -4.16 -15.80
CA PRO A 69 10.85 -3.41 -17.04
C PRO A 69 10.70 -1.89 -16.89
N VAL A 70 9.84 -1.42 -15.97
CA VAL A 70 9.64 0.01 -15.71
C VAL A 70 10.88 0.61 -15.05
N ILE A 71 11.43 -0.08 -14.03
CA ILE A 71 12.67 0.34 -13.37
C ILE A 71 13.83 0.31 -14.37
N ALA A 72 13.95 -0.76 -15.16
CA ALA A 72 14.99 -0.90 -16.17
C ALA A 72 14.92 0.22 -17.22
N GLN A 73 13.71 0.56 -17.71
CA GLN A 73 13.52 1.64 -18.67
C GLN A 73 13.87 3.01 -18.07
N ALA A 74 13.42 3.29 -16.85
CA ALA A 74 13.73 4.54 -16.16
C ALA A 74 15.25 4.71 -15.93
N GLY A 75 15.92 3.62 -15.57
CA GLY A 75 17.38 3.56 -15.46
C GLY A 75 18.09 3.85 -16.78
N ALA A 76 17.69 3.15 -17.85
CA ALA A 76 18.28 3.30 -19.17
C ALA A 76 18.18 4.74 -19.71
N ASN A 77 17.04 5.41 -19.48
CA ASN A 77 16.82 6.80 -19.88
C ASN A 77 17.84 7.78 -19.28
N VAL A 78 18.44 7.44 -18.14
CA VAL A 78 19.41 8.28 -17.42
C VAL A 78 20.82 7.67 -17.38
N GLY A 79 21.07 6.67 -18.21
CA GLY A 79 22.39 6.04 -18.34
C GLY A 79 22.75 5.06 -17.23
N LEU A 80 21.78 4.56 -16.45
CA LEU A 80 22.01 3.51 -15.45
C LEU A 80 21.77 2.13 -16.06
N LEU A 81 22.76 1.24 -15.90
CA LEU A 81 22.66 -0.13 -16.40
C LEU A 81 21.67 -0.94 -15.55
N PRO A 82 20.78 -1.74 -16.17
CA PRO A 82 19.85 -2.59 -15.43
C PRO A 82 20.54 -3.57 -14.47
N THR A 83 21.75 -4.06 -14.81
CA THR A 83 22.55 -4.93 -13.95
C THR A 83 23.02 -4.23 -12.68
N VAL A 84 23.42 -2.95 -12.80
CA VAL A 84 23.78 -2.13 -11.64
C VAL A 84 22.55 -1.92 -10.76
N LEU A 85 21.43 -1.47 -11.33
CA LEU A 85 20.19 -1.31 -10.57
C LEU A 85 19.75 -2.61 -9.87
N HIS A 86 19.89 -3.76 -10.53
CA HIS A 86 19.56 -5.05 -9.94
C HIS A 86 20.48 -5.44 -8.77
N SER A 87 21.73 -5.01 -8.76
CA SER A 87 22.62 -5.19 -7.59
C SER A 87 22.32 -4.24 -6.43
N LEU A 88 21.60 -3.15 -6.68
CA LEU A 88 21.33 -2.11 -5.68
C LEU A 88 19.95 -2.25 -5.02
N PHE A 89 18.97 -2.82 -5.73
CA PHE A 89 17.66 -3.12 -5.15
C PHE A 89 17.68 -4.44 -4.37
N PRO A 90 16.74 -4.63 -3.41
CA PRO A 90 16.48 -5.95 -2.84
C PRO A 90 16.24 -7.00 -3.93
N SER A 91 16.77 -8.20 -3.72
CA SER A 91 16.60 -9.33 -4.66
C SER A 91 15.14 -9.69 -4.90
N GLU A 92 14.30 -9.44 -3.89
CA GLU A 92 12.87 -9.69 -3.88
C GLU A 92 12.12 -8.45 -3.37
N LEU A 93 11.49 -7.74 -4.30
CA LEU A 93 10.64 -6.59 -4.02
C LEU A 93 9.36 -6.72 -4.82
N THR A 94 8.22 -6.52 -4.17
CA THR A 94 6.92 -6.36 -4.84
C THR A 94 6.29 -5.08 -4.32
N MET A 95 5.84 -4.20 -5.19
CA MET A 95 5.17 -2.95 -4.84
C MET A 95 3.91 -2.78 -5.67
N TRP A 96 2.80 -2.46 -4.99
CA TRP A 96 1.53 -2.13 -5.60
C TRP A 96 1.32 -0.61 -5.52
N ILE A 97 1.03 -0.01 -6.68
CA ILE A 97 0.78 1.42 -6.81
C ILE A 97 -0.66 1.56 -7.30
N ASP A 98 -1.58 1.68 -6.35
CA ASP A 98 -3.01 1.62 -6.58
C ASP A 98 -3.68 2.95 -6.22
N PRO A 99 -4.87 3.26 -6.76
CA PRO A 99 -5.62 4.42 -6.32
C PRO A 99 -5.79 4.43 -4.80
N SER A 100 -5.39 5.55 -4.18
CA SER A 100 -5.47 5.76 -2.73
C SER A 100 -4.53 4.92 -1.86
N GLU A 101 -3.73 4.00 -2.41
CA GLU A 101 -2.79 3.19 -1.62
C GLU A 101 -1.50 2.87 -2.38
N VAL A 102 -0.37 2.96 -1.70
CA VAL A 102 0.89 2.35 -2.14
C VAL A 102 1.36 1.42 -1.04
N SER A 103 1.57 0.16 -1.38
CA SER A 103 2.05 -0.86 -0.45
C SER A 103 3.17 -1.68 -1.08
N TYR A 104 3.99 -2.30 -0.25
CA TYR A 104 5.14 -3.07 -0.70
C TYR A 104 5.42 -4.26 0.21
N ARG A 105 6.19 -5.21 -0.33
CA ARG A 105 6.74 -6.36 0.37
C ARG A 105 8.19 -6.58 -0.07
N ILE A 106 9.09 -6.79 0.88
CA ILE A 106 10.47 -7.20 0.64
C ILE A 106 10.61 -8.66 1.08
N GLY A 107 11.16 -9.52 0.21
CA GLY A 107 11.19 -10.97 0.40
C GLY A 107 9.90 -11.68 0.00
N GLU A 108 9.99 -12.94 -0.42
CA GLU A 108 8.82 -13.78 -0.74
C GLU A 108 7.88 -13.99 0.45
N ASN A 109 8.44 -14.12 1.66
CA ASN A 109 7.70 -14.32 2.92
C ASN A 109 7.56 -13.05 3.77
N GLY A 110 7.88 -11.88 3.20
CA GLY A 110 7.80 -10.61 3.92
C GLY A 110 6.36 -10.18 4.24
N SER A 111 6.20 -9.37 5.27
CA SER A 111 4.93 -8.67 5.54
C SER A 111 4.66 -7.60 4.49
N ILE A 112 3.38 -7.32 4.24
CA ILE A 112 2.97 -6.16 3.43
C ILE A 112 3.01 -4.92 4.32
N CYS A 113 3.70 -3.89 3.87
CA CYS A 113 3.77 -2.59 4.51
C CYS A 113 3.08 -1.54 3.64
N VAL A 114 2.26 -0.69 4.25
CA VAL A 114 1.64 0.45 3.58
C VAL A 114 2.60 1.64 3.64
N LEU A 115 2.94 2.17 2.46
CA LEU A 115 3.81 3.34 2.28
C LEU A 115 3.00 4.63 2.17
N TYR A 116 1.84 4.56 1.52
CA TYR A 116 0.92 5.69 1.35
C TYR A 116 -0.51 5.16 1.44
N GLU A 117 -1.35 5.88 2.15
CA GLU A 117 -2.79 5.68 2.17
C GLU A 117 -3.48 7.05 2.17
N ARG A 118 -4.47 7.23 1.30
CA ARG A 118 -5.30 8.43 1.32
C ARG A 118 -6.31 8.30 2.46
N THR A 119 -6.15 9.10 3.49
CA THR A 119 -7.21 9.34 4.46
C THR A 119 -8.24 10.29 3.85
N GLU A 120 -9.50 9.86 3.76
CA GLU A 120 -10.59 10.82 3.54
C GLU A 120 -10.82 11.61 4.83
N PRO A 121 -11.06 12.93 4.76
CA PRO A 121 -11.48 13.67 5.93
C PRO A 121 -12.84 13.14 6.38
N GLU A 122 -12.91 12.62 7.61
CA GLU A 122 -14.18 12.26 8.25
C GLU A 122 -15.09 13.49 8.24
N ILE A 123 -16.19 13.44 7.47
CA ILE A 123 -17.25 14.44 7.58
C ILE A 123 -18.00 14.10 8.86
N PRO A 124 -18.02 14.97 9.90
CA PRO A 124 -18.84 14.71 11.07
C PRO A 124 -20.31 14.67 10.63
N GLU A 125 -20.98 13.53 10.82
CA GLU A 125 -22.40 13.40 10.51
C GLU A 125 -23.20 14.41 11.35
N GLU A 126 -23.76 15.44 10.71
CA GLU A 126 -24.77 16.28 11.34
C GLU A 126 -26.02 15.44 11.60
N ILE A 127 -26.31 15.25 12.89
CA ILE A 127 -27.47 14.53 13.42
C ILE A 127 -28.74 15.26 12.98
N SER A 128 -29.32 14.84 11.86
CA SER A 128 -30.65 15.29 11.44
C SER A 128 -31.71 14.58 12.30
N SER A 129 -31.95 15.12 13.50
CA SER A 129 -33.07 14.72 14.35
C SER A 129 -34.33 15.45 13.89
N SER A 130 -34.94 14.97 12.81
CA SER A 130 -36.28 15.39 12.41
C SER A 130 -37.31 14.74 13.34
N GLN A 131 -38.03 15.60 14.05
CA GLN A 131 -39.17 15.31 14.91
C GLN A 131 -40.27 14.53 14.16
N GLN A 132 -40.84 13.51 14.79
CA GLN A 132 -42.20 13.05 14.49
C GLN A 132 -43.01 12.90 15.79
N HIS A 133 -43.84 13.90 16.06
CA HIS A 133 -45.05 13.75 16.85
C HIS A 133 -46.12 13.06 15.98
N HIS A 134 -46.72 11.94 16.41
CA HIS A 134 -48.16 11.82 16.63
C HIS A 134 -48.65 10.39 16.99
N HIS A 135 -49.52 10.38 18.01
CA HIS A 135 -50.72 9.58 18.22
C HIS A 135 -50.69 8.10 18.61
N HIS A 136 -51.37 7.87 19.73
CA HIS A 136 -51.68 6.63 20.41
C HIS A 136 -53.05 6.13 19.91
N GLN A 137 -53.13 4.97 19.25
CA GLN A 137 -54.37 4.20 19.21
C GLN A 137 -54.11 2.71 18.96
N GLN A 138 -54.48 1.89 19.94
CA GLN A 138 -54.65 0.45 19.81
C GLN A 138 -55.82 0.14 18.87
N HIS A 139 -55.62 -0.77 17.91
CA HIS A 139 -56.51 -1.91 17.69
C HIS A 139 -55.85 -2.97 16.80
N GLN A 140 -56.07 -4.22 17.20
CA GLN A 140 -55.69 -5.47 16.53
C GLN A 140 -56.24 -5.52 15.10
N HIS A 141 -55.55 -6.22 14.19
CA HIS A 141 -56.09 -7.33 13.37
C HIS A 141 -54.96 -7.99 12.57
N GLN A 142 -55.01 -9.33 12.50
CA GLN A 142 -54.10 -10.22 11.78
C GLN A 142 -54.22 -10.01 10.26
N HIS A 143 -53.09 -9.98 9.55
CA HIS A 143 -53.03 -10.54 8.19
C HIS A 143 -51.63 -11.06 7.86
N HIS A 144 -51.64 -12.27 7.34
CA HIS A 144 -50.54 -13.10 6.85
C HIS A 144 -49.97 -12.51 5.56
N HIS A 145 -48.67 -12.20 5.46
CA HIS A 145 -47.95 -12.09 4.19
C HIS A 145 -46.45 -12.43 4.39
N GLN A 146 -45.98 -13.41 3.62
CA GLN A 146 -44.57 -13.80 3.54
C GLN A 146 -43.76 -12.69 2.86
N HIS A 147 -42.69 -12.26 3.51
CA HIS A 147 -41.60 -11.54 2.85
C HIS A 147 -40.28 -12.14 3.35
N GLN A 148 -39.55 -12.78 2.43
CA GLN A 148 -38.28 -13.43 2.69
C GLN A 148 -37.17 -12.40 2.44
N SER A 149 -36.73 -11.73 3.50
CA SER A 149 -35.52 -10.88 3.49
C SER A 149 -34.30 -11.74 3.81
N GLN A 150 -33.41 -11.92 2.83
CA GLN A 150 -32.10 -12.54 3.06
C GLN A 150 -31.19 -11.51 3.75
N GLN A 151 -30.90 -11.71 5.03
CA GLN A 151 -29.81 -11.03 5.73
C GLN A 151 -28.52 -11.81 5.50
N ALA A 152 -27.46 -11.10 5.11
CA ALA A 152 -26.10 -11.64 5.11
C ALA A 152 -25.65 -11.92 6.56
N PRO A 153 -24.91 -13.00 6.84
CA PRO A 153 -24.49 -13.32 8.19
C PRO A 153 -23.41 -12.33 8.65
N ILE A 154 -23.64 -11.72 9.81
CA ILE A 154 -22.63 -10.98 10.57
C ILE A 154 -21.63 -12.03 11.10
N LEU A 155 -20.38 -11.98 10.63
CA LEU A 155 -19.30 -12.81 11.17
C LEU A 155 -18.91 -12.29 12.56
N PRO A 156 -18.74 -13.17 13.57
CA PRO A 156 -18.23 -12.76 14.87
C PRO A 156 -16.75 -12.33 14.76
N PRO A 157 -16.28 -11.40 15.62
CA PRO A 157 -14.87 -11.05 15.69
C PRO A 157 -14.02 -12.27 16.08
N PRO A 158 -12.78 -12.38 15.58
CA PRO A 158 -11.94 -13.55 15.82
C PRO A 158 -11.59 -13.67 17.31
N PRO A 159 -11.44 -14.90 17.82
CA PRO A 159 -11.11 -15.14 19.22
C PRO A 159 -9.69 -14.62 19.54
N PRO A 160 -9.45 -14.16 20.79
CA PRO A 160 -8.20 -13.51 21.20
C PRO A 160 -6.92 -14.35 21.00
N GLN A 161 -7.06 -15.67 20.82
CA GLN A 161 -5.93 -16.56 20.51
C GLN A 161 -5.32 -16.34 19.11
N GLN A 162 -6.11 -15.89 18.12
CA GLN A 162 -5.58 -15.57 16.78
C GLN A 162 -4.80 -14.23 16.78
N LEU A 163 -5.20 -13.26 17.60
CA LEU A 163 -4.45 -12.01 17.78
C LEU A 163 -3.08 -12.26 18.43
N GLN A 164 -3.04 -13.14 19.44
CA GLN A 164 -1.81 -13.49 20.14
C GLN A 164 -0.82 -14.23 19.22
N GLN A 165 -1.33 -15.11 18.35
CA GLN A 165 -0.50 -15.85 17.39
C GLN A 165 0.02 -14.94 16.28
N GLN A 166 -0.78 -13.96 15.82
CA GLN A 166 -0.34 -12.93 14.88
C GLN A 166 0.69 -11.97 15.50
N GLN A 167 0.55 -11.65 16.79
CA GLN A 167 1.51 -10.83 17.54
C GLN A 167 2.83 -11.57 17.81
N GLN A 168 2.78 -12.88 18.11
CA GLN A 168 3.98 -13.72 18.21
C GLN A 168 4.66 -13.94 16.86
N GLN A 169 3.91 -14.05 15.75
CA GLN A 169 4.48 -14.06 14.40
C GLN A 169 5.15 -12.72 14.05
N PHE A 170 4.57 -11.61 14.49
CA PHE A 170 5.15 -10.28 14.34
C PHE A 170 6.44 -10.10 15.15
N GLU A 171 6.47 -10.59 16.40
CA GLU A 171 7.68 -10.57 17.25
C GLU A 171 8.77 -11.53 16.75
N SER A 172 8.40 -12.72 16.30
CA SER A 172 9.35 -13.69 15.71
C SER A 172 9.96 -13.19 14.39
N CYS A 173 9.19 -12.45 13.60
CA CYS A 173 9.68 -11.74 12.40
C CYS A 173 10.64 -10.61 12.78
N LYS A 174 10.33 -9.87 13.85
CA LYS A 174 11.20 -8.80 14.38
C LYS A 174 12.56 -9.36 14.83
N ASP A 175 12.58 -10.51 15.49
CA ASP A 175 13.82 -11.16 15.94
C ASP A 175 14.66 -11.72 14.78
N SER A 176 14.01 -12.26 13.73
CA SER A 176 14.73 -12.71 12.52
C SER A 176 15.32 -11.55 11.72
N LEU A 177 14.67 -10.39 11.70
CA LEU A 177 15.18 -9.17 11.07
C LEU A 177 16.30 -8.48 11.88
N LEU A 178 16.28 -8.61 13.21
CA LEU A 178 17.32 -8.08 14.11
C LEU A 178 18.66 -8.83 13.99
N LEU A 179 18.63 -10.11 13.60
CA LEU A 179 19.82 -10.95 13.47
C LEU A 179 20.62 -10.71 12.18
N GLU A 180 20.02 -10.13 11.13
CA GLU A 180 20.73 -9.88 9.86
C GLU A 180 21.25 -8.45 9.66
N HIS A 181 20.71 -7.44 10.34
CA HIS A 181 21.20 -6.05 10.17
C HIS A 181 21.11 -5.22 11.46
N PRO A 182 22.20 -5.11 12.25
CA PRO A 182 22.20 -4.39 13.53
C PRO A 182 22.11 -2.85 13.41
N GLN A 183 21.82 -2.28 12.24
CA GLN A 183 21.68 -0.83 12.02
C GLN A 183 20.26 -0.37 11.66
N PHE A 184 19.27 -1.27 11.69
CA PHE A 184 17.92 -0.99 11.19
C PHE A 184 16.96 -0.33 12.22
N SER A 185 17.37 -0.11 13.48
CA SER A 185 16.43 0.26 14.55
C SER A 185 16.26 1.75 14.88
N GLU A 186 17.19 2.64 14.52
CA GLU A 186 17.11 4.04 15.02
C GLU A 186 16.57 5.07 14.01
N GLN A 187 16.44 4.74 12.71
CA GLN A 187 16.06 5.75 11.71
C GLN A 187 14.58 5.77 11.30
N ILE A 188 13.77 4.77 11.68
CA ILE A 188 12.32 4.80 11.40
C ILE A 188 11.57 5.72 12.38
N ALA A 189 12.07 5.91 13.61
CA ALA A 189 11.43 6.81 14.57
C ALA A 189 11.54 8.31 14.19
N ALA A 190 12.49 8.69 13.33
CA ALA A 190 12.73 10.09 12.96
C ALA A 190 11.93 10.58 11.74
N TYR A 191 11.43 9.69 10.87
CA TYR A 191 10.63 10.10 9.71
C TYR A 191 9.17 10.46 10.08
N VAL A 192 8.76 10.18 11.33
CA VAL A 192 7.40 10.42 11.86
C VAL A 192 7.38 11.57 12.89
N SER A 193 8.43 12.39 12.97
CA SER A 193 8.48 13.57 13.85
C SER A 193 8.60 14.89 13.06
N SER A 194 7.97 14.99 11.89
CA SER A 194 7.78 16.26 11.14
C SER A 194 6.37 16.38 10.63
#